data_AF-A0A530BTA8-F1
#
_entry.id   AF-A0A530BTA8-F1
#
_cell.length_a   1.000
_cell.length_b   1.000
_cell.length_c   1.000
_cell.angle_alpha   90.00
_cell.angle_beta   90.00
_cell.angle_gamma   90.00
#
_symmetry.space_group_name_H-M   'P 1'
#
loop_
_entity.id
_entity.type
_entity.pdbx_description
1 polymer ?
#
loop_
_entity_poly.entity_id
_entity_poly.type
_entity_poly.pdbx_seq_one_letter_code
_entity_poly.pdbx_strand_id
1 'polypeptide(L)'
;AFGSLFNGPSTGNGVAVYDISAKTVYMPDGSKLEAHSGFGSMVDQPRFVNRKNVGPTPPDTYNLSMRESRFHGVEAIRLTPTSGKNKYGRDGLLAHTYMLRGGRAESNGCLVFKDYHRFLAAYKKGKIKRLVVVPRLTSSPTRVAQEGRQG
;
A
#
# COMPACT_ATOMS: atom_id res chain seq x y z
N ALA A 1 -0.71 1.02 42.08
CA ALA A 1 -0.42 0.28 40.83
C ALA A 1 -1.74 -0.07 40.16
N PHE A 2 -1.98 0.44 38.95
CA PHE A 2 -3.07 -0.03 38.09
C PHE A 2 -2.53 -0.09 36.66
N GLY A 3 -2.29 -1.31 36.20
CA GLY A 3 -1.75 -1.61 34.88
C GLY A 3 -2.84 -1.71 33.82
N SER A 4 -2.54 -1.12 32.66
CA SER A 4 -2.82 -1.56 31.29
C SER A 4 -4.11 -2.35 30.99
N LEU A 5 -5.06 -1.70 30.29
CA LEU A 5 -6.11 -2.40 29.51
C LEU A 5 -6.45 -1.78 28.13
N PHE A 6 -5.73 -0.74 27.66
CA PHE A 6 -5.89 -0.22 26.29
C PHE A 6 -4.71 -0.59 25.40
N ASN A 7 -4.46 -1.88 25.23
CA ASN A 7 -3.60 -2.37 24.16
C ASN A 7 -4.32 -3.55 23.49
N GLY A 8 -5.42 -3.25 22.79
CA GLY A 8 -5.94 -4.18 21.78
C GLY A 8 -4.82 -4.51 20.79
N PRO A 9 -4.88 -5.65 20.08
CA PRO A 9 -3.82 -6.06 19.16
C PRO A 9 -3.63 -4.96 18.11
N SER A 10 -2.67 -4.08 18.36
CA SER A 10 -2.18 -3.10 17.40
C SER A 10 -1.74 -3.93 16.22
N THR A 11 -2.46 -3.82 15.11
CA THR A 11 -2.18 -4.60 13.91
C THR A 11 -0.84 -4.08 13.38
N GLY A 12 0.25 -4.70 13.83
CA GLY A 12 1.61 -4.41 13.41
C GLY A 12 1.99 -2.93 13.39
N ASN A 13 2.24 -2.30 14.53
CA ASN A 13 3.40 -1.42 14.77
C ASN A 13 4.00 -0.66 13.55
N GLY A 14 3.19 0.08 12.76
CA GLY A 14 3.64 0.83 11.58
C GLY A 14 3.49 0.17 10.21
N VAL A 15 2.75 -0.94 10.04
CA VAL A 15 2.70 -1.71 8.78
C VAL A 15 1.26 -1.88 8.29
N ALA A 16 0.96 -1.32 7.11
CA ALA A 16 -0.29 -1.60 6.40
C ALA A 16 -0.12 -2.81 5.48
N VAL A 17 -1.22 -3.50 5.16
CA VAL A 17 -1.23 -4.63 4.22
C VAL A 17 -2.18 -4.34 3.07
N TYR A 18 -1.70 -4.36 1.84
CA TYR A 18 -2.50 -4.26 0.62
C TYR A 18 -2.76 -5.65 0.04
N ASP A 19 -4.03 -6.04 -0.05
CA ASP A 19 -4.48 -7.20 -0.80
C ASP A 19 -4.97 -6.76 -2.18
N ILE A 20 -4.23 -7.16 -3.22
CA ILE A 20 -4.54 -6.82 -4.62
C ILE A 20 -5.92 -7.35 -5.02
N SER A 21 -6.20 -8.63 -4.72
CA SER A 21 -7.44 -9.29 -5.13
C SER A 21 -8.68 -8.72 -4.43
N ALA A 22 -8.53 -8.27 -3.19
CA ALA A 22 -9.59 -7.67 -2.41
C ALA A 22 -9.69 -6.15 -2.56
N LYS A 23 -8.78 -5.51 -3.31
CA LYS A 23 -8.77 -4.06 -3.55
C LYS A 23 -8.76 -3.26 -2.24
N THR A 24 -8.06 -3.79 -1.24
CA THR A 24 -8.19 -3.33 0.15
C THR A 24 -6.84 -3.19 0.81
N VAL A 25 -6.62 -2.04 1.43
CA VAL A 25 -5.53 -1.81 2.39
C VAL A 25 -6.06 -1.93 3.80
N TYR A 26 -5.53 -2.90 4.55
CA TYR A 26 -5.77 -3.11 5.96
C TYR A 26 -4.78 -2.26 6.77
N MET A 27 -5.29 -1.34 7.57
CA MET A 27 -4.51 -0.39 8.36
C MET A 27 -4.16 -0.97 9.74
N PRO A 28 -3.09 -0.47 10.39
CA PRO A 28 -2.70 -0.91 11.73
C PRO A 28 -3.74 -0.73 12.84
N ASP A 29 -4.65 0.22 12.66
CA ASP A 29 -5.75 0.48 13.59
C ASP A 29 -6.99 -0.39 13.31
N GLY A 30 -6.89 -1.34 12.37
CA GLY A 30 -7.99 -2.22 11.96
C GLY A 30 -8.92 -1.61 10.91
N SER A 31 -8.76 -0.33 10.56
CA SER A 31 -9.54 0.27 9.49
C SER A 31 -9.14 -0.29 8.12
N LYS A 32 -10.08 -0.21 7.16
CA LYS A 32 -9.88 -0.71 5.79
C LYS A 32 -10.09 0.44 4.81
N LEU A 33 -9.21 0.52 3.82
CA LEU A 33 -9.27 1.53 2.77
C LEU A 33 -9.35 0.84 1.40
N GLU A 34 -10.26 1.31 0.56
CA GLU A 34 -10.35 0.87 -0.84
C GLU A 34 -9.14 1.41 -1.63
N ALA A 35 -8.45 0.52 -2.33
CA ALA A 35 -7.30 0.85 -3.15
C ALA A 35 -7.19 -0.07 -4.36
N HIS A 36 -6.62 0.46 -5.45
CA HIS A 36 -6.47 -0.25 -6.72
C HIS A 36 -5.06 -0.11 -7.26
N SER A 37 -4.70 -1.04 -8.13
CA SER A 37 -3.44 -0.94 -8.86
C SER A 37 -3.48 -1.67 -10.20
N GLY A 38 -2.77 -1.12 -11.18
CA GLY A 38 -2.74 -1.62 -12.55
C GLY A 38 -3.60 -0.77 -13.48
N PHE A 39 -3.63 -1.14 -14.76
CA PHE A 39 -4.24 -0.36 -15.82
C PHE A 39 -5.12 -1.24 -16.73
N GLY A 40 -6.21 -0.67 -17.25
CA GLY A 40 -7.12 -1.30 -18.18
C GLY A 40 -7.63 -2.66 -17.69
N SER A 41 -7.54 -3.67 -18.54
CA SER A 41 -8.01 -5.03 -18.24
C SER A 41 -7.13 -5.80 -17.23
N MET A 42 -6.10 -5.17 -16.65
CA MET A 42 -5.16 -5.80 -15.70
C MET A 42 -5.26 -5.22 -14.29
N VAL A 43 -6.13 -4.23 -14.07
CA VAL A 43 -6.42 -3.65 -12.76
C VAL A 43 -6.80 -4.76 -11.77
N ASP A 44 -6.22 -4.68 -10.57
CA ASP A 44 -6.51 -5.53 -9.41
C ASP A 44 -6.36 -7.05 -9.67
N GLN A 45 -5.53 -7.42 -10.65
CA GLN A 45 -5.31 -8.82 -11.03
C GLN A 45 -3.89 -9.28 -10.70
N PRO A 46 -3.71 -10.07 -9.63
CA PRO A 46 -2.38 -10.47 -9.16
C PRO A 46 -1.54 -11.25 -10.19
N ARG A 47 -2.18 -11.96 -11.12
CA ARG A 47 -1.49 -12.68 -12.20
C ARG A 47 -0.70 -11.78 -13.15
N PHE A 48 -0.97 -10.48 -13.16
CA PHE A 48 -0.32 -9.52 -14.04
C PHE A 48 0.73 -8.65 -13.34
N VAL A 49 1.11 -8.95 -12.10
CA VAL A 49 2.10 -8.14 -11.34
C VAL A 49 3.47 -8.03 -12.03
N ASN A 50 3.80 -9.00 -12.88
CA ASN A 50 5.01 -9.03 -13.72
C ASN A 50 4.92 -8.13 -14.97
N ARG A 51 3.74 -7.61 -15.32
CA ARG A 51 3.54 -6.77 -16.49
C ARG A 51 3.96 -5.34 -16.16
N LYS A 52 5.06 -4.90 -16.77
CA LYS A 52 5.56 -3.53 -16.66
C LYS A 52 4.50 -2.52 -17.13
N ASN A 53 4.39 -1.40 -16.43
CA ASN A 53 3.48 -0.28 -16.70
C ASN A 53 1.96 -0.57 -16.69
N VAL A 54 1.51 -1.81 -16.65
CA VAL A 54 0.06 -2.11 -16.71
C VAL A 54 -0.40 -3.05 -15.59
N GLY A 55 0.51 -3.81 -15.00
CA GLY A 55 0.21 -4.72 -13.90
C GLY A 55 0.03 -4.00 -12.56
N PRO A 56 -0.62 -4.63 -11.57
CA PRO A 56 -0.68 -4.12 -10.20
C PRO A 56 0.69 -4.02 -9.53
N THR A 57 0.82 -3.21 -8.48
CA THR A 57 2.01 -3.13 -7.62
C THR A 57 2.50 -4.55 -7.26
N PRO A 58 3.78 -4.89 -7.49
CA PRO A 58 4.28 -6.22 -7.18
C PRO A 58 4.14 -6.61 -5.71
N PRO A 59 3.92 -7.89 -5.40
CA PRO A 59 4.01 -8.38 -4.03
C PRO A 59 5.44 -8.28 -3.50
N ASP A 60 5.61 -7.46 -2.48
CA ASP A 60 6.83 -7.20 -1.72
C ASP A 60 6.48 -6.43 -0.44
N THR A 61 7.46 -6.18 0.42
CA THR A 61 7.36 -5.15 1.46
C THR A 61 8.04 -3.88 1.00
N TYR A 62 7.36 -2.75 1.18
CA TYR A 62 7.80 -1.44 0.77
C TYR A 62 8.00 -0.52 1.97
N ASN A 63 9.10 0.21 1.99
CA ASN A 63 9.29 1.40 2.80
C ASN A 63 8.52 2.57 2.19
N LEU A 64 7.87 3.35 3.04
CA LEU A 64 7.07 4.51 2.66
C LEU A 64 7.88 5.79 2.92
N SER A 65 8.10 6.58 1.87
CA SER A 65 8.72 7.91 1.98
C SER A 65 7.89 8.97 1.30
N MET A 66 7.78 10.16 1.90
CA MET A 66 7.09 11.27 1.25
C MET A 66 7.87 11.71 0.01
N ARG A 67 7.18 11.98 -1.11
CA ARG A 67 7.83 12.68 -2.22
C ARG A 67 8.07 14.15 -1.87
N GLU A 68 9.24 14.65 -2.24
CA GLU A 68 9.61 16.07 -2.10
C GLU A 68 8.72 16.98 -2.96
N SER A 69 8.37 16.53 -4.17
CA SER A 69 7.48 17.25 -5.08
C SER A 69 6.12 16.56 -5.20
N ARG A 70 5.08 17.37 -5.42
CA ARG A 70 3.72 16.88 -5.69
C ARG A 70 3.70 16.07 -6.99
N PHE A 71 2.92 15.00 -7.01
CA PHE A 71 2.64 14.19 -8.19
C PHE A 71 1.34 14.70 -8.81
N HIS A 72 1.43 15.41 -9.94
CA HIS A 72 0.27 16.05 -10.59
C HIS A 72 -0.57 16.91 -9.63
N GLY A 73 0.09 17.68 -8.76
CA GLY A 73 -0.56 18.54 -7.78
C GLY A 73 -1.00 17.87 -6.47
N VAL A 74 -0.91 16.54 -6.38
CA VAL A 74 -1.26 15.76 -5.18
C VAL A 74 0.01 15.33 -4.44
N GLU A 75 -0.03 15.37 -3.11
CA GLU A 75 0.95 14.68 -2.28
C GLU A 75 0.97 13.18 -2.60
N ALA A 76 2.15 12.59 -2.74
CA ALA A 76 2.28 11.17 -3.05
C ALA A 76 3.41 10.55 -2.22
N ILE A 77 3.20 9.30 -1.82
CA ILE A 77 4.16 8.52 -1.05
C ILE A 77 4.89 7.58 -2.00
N ARG A 78 6.21 7.56 -1.97
CA ARG A 78 7.03 6.61 -2.72
C ARG A 78 7.04 5.25 -2.02
N LEU A 79 6.93 4.19 -2.82
CA LEU A 79 7.05 2.80 -2.40
C LEU A 79 8.42 2.27 -2.83
N THR A 80 9.30 1.99 -1.87
CA THR A 80 10.64 1.44 -2.14
C THR A 80 10.75 0.03 -1.56
N PRO A 81 11.01 -1.03 -2.35
CA PRO A 81 11.17 -2.38 -1.84
C PRO A 81 12.23 -2.45 -0.72
N THR A 82 11.94 -3.15 0.37
CA THR A 82 12.88 -3.26 1.51
C THR A 82 14.04 -4.20 1.20
N SER A 83 13.84 -5.11 0.27
CA SER A 83 14.88 -5.96 -0.32
C SER A 83 15.96 -5.18 -1.10
N GLY A 84 15.72 -3.90 -1.41
CA GLY A 84 16.56 -3.10 -2.28
C GLY A 84 16.50 -3.51 -3.77
N LYS A 85 15.67 -4.50 -4.12
CA LYS A 85 15.55 -5.03 -5.48
C LYS A 85 14.15 -4.78 -6.04
N ASN A 86 14.09 -4.14 -7.19
CA ASN A 86 12.84 -3.90 -7.90
C ASN A 86 12.38 -5.19 -8.60
N LYS A 87 11.36 -5.84 -8.03
CA LYS A 87 10.76 -7.04 -8.62
C LYS A 87 10.23 -6.74 -10.03
N TYR A 88 10.56 -7.60 -10.99
CA TYR A 88 10.22 -7.45 -12.41
C TYR A 88 10.72 -6.14 -13.06
N GLY A 89 11.76 -5.52 -12.49
CA GLY A 89 12.27 -4.23 -12.98
C GLY A 89 11.25 -3.09 -12.86
N ARG A 90 10.36 -3.17 -11.86
CA ARG A 90 9.31 -2.17 -11.63
C ARG A 90 9.72 -1.20 -10.54
N ASP A 91 9.88 0.04 -10.93
CA ASP A 91 10.32 1.15 -10.09
C ASP A 91 9.32 2.30 -10.14
N GLY A 92 9.63 3.40 -9.45
CA GLY A 92 8.82 4.63 -9.49
C GLY A 92 7.40 4.48 -8.92
N LEU A 93 7.13 3.41 -8.16
CA LEU A 93 5.81 3.10 -7.63
C LEU A 93 5.41 4.10 -6.54
N LEU A 94 4.21 4.66 -6.65
CA LEU A 94 3.68 5.66 -5.73
C LEU A 94 2.36 5.22 -5.12
N ALA A 95 2.03 5.77 -3.95
CA ALA A 95 0.72 5.75 -3.34
C ALA A 95 0.10 7.16 -3.37
N HIS A 96 -1.06 7.31 -4.02
CA HIS A 96 -1.75 8.61 -4.16
C HIS A 96 -3.28 8.45 -4.36
N THR A 97 -4.01 9.56 -4.41
CA THR A 97 -5.45 9.59 -4.74
C THR A 97 -5.71 9.28 -6.21
N TYR A 98 -6.93 8.88 -6.58
CA TYR A 98 -7.33 8.83 -7.99
C TYR A 98 -7.02 10.15 -8.71
N MET A 99 -6.44 10.06 -9.90
CA MET A 99 -6.09 11.26 -10.65
C MET A 99 -7.36 11.89 -11.25
N LEU A 100 -7.54 13.20 -11.01
CA LEU A 100 -8.74 13.94 -11.38
C LEU A 100 -8.97 14.04 -12.89
N ARG A 101 -7.94 13.81 -13.72
CA ARG A 101 -8.04 13.85 -15.18
C ARG A 101 -8.11 12.42 -15.72
N GLY A 102 -9.33 11.89 -15.85
CA GLY A 102 -9.60 10.60 -16.49
C GLY A 102 -10.51 9.65 -15.70
N GLY A 103 -10.80 9.93 -14.42
CA GLY A 103 -11.84 9.24 -13.64
C GLY A 103 -11.64 7.73 -13.43
N ARG A 104 -10.48 7.19 -13.80
CA ARG A 104 -10.19 5.76 -13.71
C ARG A 104 -9.18 5.51 -12.60
N ALA A 105 -9.43 4.50 -11.79
CA ALA A 105 -8.49 3.94 -10.81
C ALA A 105 -7.31 3.21 -11.49
N GLU A 106 -6.85 3.77 -12.60
CA GLU A 106 -5.91 3.21 -13.54
C GLU A 106 -4.55 3.86 -13.27
N SER A 107 -3.56 3.03 -12.95
CA SER A 107 -2.21 3.47 -12.68
C SER A 107 -1.24 2.64 -13.51
N ASN A 108 -0.08 3.20 -13.85
CA ASN A 108 0.98 2.39 -14.47
C ASN A 108 1.64 1.38 -13.48
N GLY A 109 0.94 1.04 -12.39
CA GLY A 109 1.44 0.23 -11.28
C GLY A 109 1.39 0.89 -9.91
N CYS A 110 1.07 2.19 -9.82
CA CYS A 110 0.91 2.87 -8.54
C CYS A 110 -0.26 2.29 -7.73
N LEU A 111 -0.22 2.46 -6.41
CA LEU A 111 -1.34 2.14 -5.54
C LEU A 111 -2.22 3.38 -5.38
N VAL A 112 -3.42 3.34 -5.93
CA VAL A 112 -4.34 4.48 -5.89
C VAL A 112 -5.47 4.23 -4.91
N PHE A 113 -5.79 5.24 -4.10
CA PHE A 113 -6.79 5.14 -3.05
C PHE A 113 -8.00 6.00 -3.39
N LYS A 114 -9.19 5.49 -3.05
CA LYS A 114 -10.41 6.30 -3.00
C LYS A 114 -10.33 7.37 -1.91
N ASP A 115 -9.97 6.94 -0.70
CA ASP A 115 -9.84 7.79 0.48
C ASP A 115 -8.37 8.04 0.84
N TYR A 116 -7.59 8.55 -0.11
CA TYR A 116 -6.14 8.73 0.05
C TYR A 116 -5.76 9.60 1.26
N HIS A 117 -6.56 10.61 1.58
CA HIS A 117 -6.33 11.50 2.71
C HIS A 117 -6.21 10.74 4.05
N ARG A 118 -6.95 9.64 4.23
CA ARG A 118 -6.85 8.79 5.44
C ARG A 118 -5.51 8.06 5.50
N PHE A 119 -5.09 7.49 4.38
CA PHE A 119 -3.80 6.82 4.27
C PHE A 119 -2.64 7.81 4.50
N LEU A 120 -2.68 8.96 3.83
CA LEU A 120 -1.68 10.02 3.97
C LEU A 120 -1.61 10.57 5.41
N ALA A 121 -2.75 10.80 6.05
CA ALA A 121 -2.78 11.27 7.43
C ALA A 121 -2.19 10.22 8.39
N ALA A 122 -2.48 8.93 8.19
CA ALA A 122 -1.87 7.86 8.97
C ALA A 122 -0.34 7.83 8.79
N TYR A 123 0.14 8.01 7.56
CA TYR A 123 1.58 8.09 7.27
C TYR A 123 2.23 9.29 7.95
N LYS A 124 1.67 10.49 7.78
CA LYS A 124 2.19 11.72 8.39
C LYS A 124 2.21 11.68 9.93
N LYS A 125 1.27 10.96 10.54
CA LYS A 125 1.23 10.71 11.99
C LYS A 125 2.20 9.60 12.44
N GLY A 126 2.99 9.02 11.54
CA GLY A 126 3.91 7.93 11.82
C GLY A 126 3.23 6.59 12.13
N LYS A 127 1.91 6.49 11.94
CA LYS A 127 1.14 5.25 12.20
C LYS A 127 1.40 4.18 11.16
N ILE A 128 1.83 4.56 9.96
CA ILE A 128 2.32 3.65 8.92
C ILE A 128 3.68 4.13 8.43
N LYS A 129 4.58 3.18 8.25
CA LYS A 129 5.95 3.38 7.76
C LYS A 129 6.27 2.39 6.64
N ARG A 130 5.58 1.24 6.62
CA ARG A 130 5.74 0.19 5.63
C ARG A 130 4.39 -0.27 5.10
N LEU A 131 4.43 -0.82 3.89
CA LEU A 131 3.30 -1.45 3.22
C LEU A 131 3.72 -2.83 2.74
N VAL A 132 3.00 -3.86 3.14
CA VAL A 132 3.15 -5.21 2.59
C VAL A 132 2.12 -5.38 1.49
N VAL A 133 2.54 -5.76 0.29
CA VAL A 133 1.65 -6.04 -0.83
C VAL A 133 1.57 -7.55 -1.02
N VAL A 134 0.35 -8.09 -1.04
CA VAL A 134 0.10 -9.52 -1.26
C VAL A 134 -0.86 -9.74 -2.43
N PRO A 135 -0.73 -10.85 -3.19
CA PRO A 135 -1.69 -11.23 -4.23
C PRO A 135 -3.10 -11.35 -3.69
N ARG A 136 -3.22 -12.05 -2.55
CA ARG A 136 -4.43 -12.32 -1.80
C ARG A 136 -4.03 -12.61 -0.37
N LEU A 137 -4.82 -12.12 0.56
CA LEU A 137 -4.64 -12.39 1.96
C LEU A 137 -5.12 -13.82 2.30
N THR A 138 -4.21 -14.65 2.82
CA THR A 138 -4.49 -16.06 3.22
C THR A 138 -4.38 -16.29 4.72
N SER A 139 -4.03 -15.26 5.49
CA SER A 139 -3.86 -15.26 6.95
C SER A 139 -4.37 -13.93 7.51
N SER A 140 -4.42 -13.76 8.83
CA SER A 140 -4.85 -12.47 9.39
C SER A 140 -3.94 -11.32 8.93
N PRO A 141 -4.47 -10.11 8.67
CA PRO A 141 -3.64 -8.95 8.30
C PRO A 141 -2.55 -8.68 9.33
N THR A 142 -2.83 -8.91 10.61
CA THR A 142 -1.88 -8.76 11.72
C THR A 142 -0.67 -9.69 11.58
N ARG A 143 -0.88 -10.97 11.21
CA ARG A 143 0.23 -11.91 10.99
C ARG A 143 1.09 -11.47 9.81
N VAL A 144 0.46 -11.15 8.69
CA VAL A 144 1.17 -10.68 7.49
C VAL A 144 1.97 -9.39 7.76
N ALA A 145 1.39 -8.46 8.53
CA ALA A 145 2.07 -7.24 8.96
C ALA A 145 3.27 -7.51 9.88
N GLN A 146 3.17 -8.50 10.77
CA GLN A 146 4.28 -8.93 11.64
C GLN A 146 5.43 -9.55 10.84
N GLU A 147 5.14 -10.38 9.84
CA GLU A 147 6.14 -11.00 8.97
C GLU A 147 6.85 -9.95 8.10
N GLY A 148 6.08 -9.05 7.45
CA GLY A 148 6.65 -7.99 6.62
C GLY A 148 7.48 -6.96 7.39
N ARG A 149 7.33 -6.87 8.71
CA ARG A 149 8.19 -6.02 9.56
C ARG A 149 9.62 -6.56 9.68
N GLN A 150 9.80 -7.87 9.58
CA GLN A 150 11.09 -8.54 9.81
C GLN A 150 11.99 -8.59 8.57
N GLY A 151 11.41 -8.48 7.37
CA GLY A 151 12.15 -8.31 6.11
C GLY A 151 12.49 -6.86 5.80
#